data_AF-A0A965WTM7-F1
#
_entry.id   AF-A0A965WTM7-F1
#
_cell.length_a   1.000
_cell.length_b   1.000
_cell.length_c   1.000
_cell.angle_alpha   90.00
_cell.angle_beta   90.00
_cell.angle_gamma   90.00
#
_symmetry.space_group_name_H-M   'P 1'
#
loop_
_entity.id
_entity.type
_entity.pdbx_description
1 polymer ?
#
loop_
_entity_poly.entity_id
_entity_poly.type
_entity_poly.pdbx_seq_one_letter_code
_entity_poly.pdbx_strand_id
1 'polypeptide(L)'
;MKVEYKGNALPSHKILLVTKSPIVELTQLFSSLQKEGIESTFIEHDKNLIDVKTHHSQCVWIHTEVLTHPIISSVMEFIPELSGVLFFFDQRMSRLEILKEIAIARTHYVAIVGAIFLIDSPNDKDIGVDICRRSGIPYLFSAIKKEEGKAYVFNEETISILTNMVI
;
A
#
# COMPACT_ATOMS: atom_id res chain seq x y z
N MET A 1 21.87 -11.81 8.85
CA MET A 1 22.62 -10.63 9.34
C MET A 1 21.56 -9.60 9.73
N LYS A 2 21.36 -9.34 11.04
CA LYS A 2 20.38 -8.34 11.49
C LYS A 2 20.99 -6.95 11.28
N VAL A 3 20.35 -6.12 10.48
CA VAL A 3 20.76 -4.73 10.28
C VAL A 3 20.32 -3.94 11.51
N GLU A 4 21.28 -3.50 12.32
CA GLU A 4 20.99 -2.55 13.41
C GLU A 4 20.82 -1.15 12.82
N TYR A 5 19.59 -0.65 12.84
CA TYR A 5 19.28 0.70 12.39
C TYR A 5 19.65 1.72 13.46
N LYS A 6 20.60 2.62 13.16
CA LYS A 6 20.91 3.77 14.00
C LYS A 6 19.88 4.87 13.70
N GLY A 7 18.82 4.92 14.51
CA GLY A 7 17.76 5.92 14.42
C GLY A 7 18.31 7.35 14.38
N ASN A 8 18.19 7.98 13.21
CA ASN A 8 18.31 9.42 12.94
C ASN A 8 18.15 9.76 11.43
N ALA A 9 18.01 8.77 10.54
CA ALA A 9 17.76 9.00 9.12
C ALA A 9 16.26 9.22 8.83
N LEU A 10 15.97 10.15 7.91
CA LEU A 10 14.62 10.39 7.37
C LEU A 10 14.08 9.14 6.68
N PRO A 11 12.74 8.95 6.58
CA PRO A 11 12.16 7.79 5.92
C PRO A 11 12.62 7.68 4.47
N SER A 12 13.19 6.53 4.11
CA SER A 12 13.65 6.22 2.75
C SER A 12 12.48 6.02 1.80
N HIS A 13 11.35 5.51 2.31
CA HIS A 13 10.15 5.25 1.51
C HIS A 13 8.91 5.89 2.13
N LYS A 14 8.17 6.64 1.30
CA LYS A 14 6.90 7.29 1.67
C LYS A 14 5.86 6.83 0.67
N ILE A 15 4.97 5.95 1.09
CA ILE A 15 4.04 5.24 0.20
C ILE A 15 2.61 5.63 0.54
N LEU A 16 1.86 6.09 -0.46
CA LEU A 16 0.43 6.30 -0.36
C LEU A 16 -0.28 4.96 -0.50
N LEU A 17 -0.89 4.50 0.57
CA LEU A 17 -1.74 3.32 0.64
C LEU A 17 -3.19 3.71 0.34
N VAL A 18 -3.74 3.17 -0.74
CA VAL A 18 -5.15 3.38 -1.11
C VAL A 18 -5.94 2.12 -0.83
N THR A 19 -6.82 2.16 0.16
CA THR A 19 -7.63 1.01 0.58
C THR A 19 -8.92 1.43 1.27
N LYS A 20 -10.06 0.90 0.82
CA LYS A 20 -11.35 1.03 1.53
C LYS A 20 -11.46 0.10 2.74
N SER A 21 -10.62 -0.95 2.79
CA SER A 21 -10.55 -1.82 3.97
C SER A 21 -9.96 -1.04 5.15
N PRO A 22 -10.58 -1.13 6.35
CA PRO A 22 -10.00 -0.56 7.56
C PRO A 22 -8.54 -1.01 7.74
N ILE A 23 -7.65 -0.11 8.16
CA ILE A 23 -6.22 -0.41 8.40
C ILE A 23 -6.06 -1.64 9.31
N VAL A 24 -6.96 -1.80 10.29
CA VAL A 24 -6.96 -2.94 11.20
C VAL A 24 -7.11 -4.31 10.49
N GLU A 25 -7.74 -4.37 9.32
CA GLU A 25 -7.82 -5.59 8.51
C GLU A 25 -6.49 -5.94 7.82
N LEU A 26 -5.59 -4.96 7.68
CA LEU A 26 -4.27 -5.10 7.06
C LEU A 26 -3.13 -5.30 8.09
N THR A 27 -3.47 -5.35 9.39
CA THR A 27 -2.47 -5.41 10.49
C THR A 27 -1.48 -6.56 10.36
N GLN A 28 -1.88 -7.70 9.77
CA GLN A 28 -0.97 -8.84 9.57
C GLN A 28 0.17 -8.54 8.59
N LEU A 29 -0.09 -7.77 7.54
CA LEU A 29 0.92 -7.35 6.58
C LEU A 29 2.02 -6.53 7.28
N PHE A 30 1.61 -5.51 8.03
CA PHE A 30 2.54 -4.61 8.70
C PHE A 30 3.27 -5.26 9.87
N SER A 31 2.60 -6.16 10.60
CA SER A 31 3.25 -6.98 11.63
C SER A 31 4.31 -7.90 11.03
N SER A 32 4.12 -8.37 9.80
CA SER A 32 5.07 -9.23 9.11
C SER A 32 6.28 -8.44 8.62
N LEU A 33 6.08 -7.23 8.09
CA LEU A 33 7.18 -6.32 7.74
C LEU A 33 8.03 -5.94 8.96
N GLN A 34 7.41 -5.72 10.13
CA GLN A 34 8.15 -5.47 11.37
C GLN A 34 9.00 -6.67 11.81
N LYS A 35 8.52 -7.91 11.63
CA LYS A 35 9.31 -9.12 11.93
C LYS A 35 10.55 -9.25 11.04
N GLU A 36 10.48 -8.74 9.81
CA GLU A 36 11.62 -8.64 8.89
C GLU A 36 12.57 -7.47 9.23
N GLY A 37 12.31 -6.74 10.32
CA GLY A 37 13.15 -5.63 10.77
C GLY A 37 12.87 -4.31 10.07
N ILE A 38 11.75 -4.19 9.34
CA ILE A 38 11.32 -2.94 8.71
C ILE A 38 10.46 -2.14 9.69
N GLU A 39 11.01 -1.05 10.22
CA GLU A 39 10.24 -0.10 11.02
C GLU A 39 9.31 0.72 10.11
N SER A 40 8.00 0.63 10.38
CA SER A 40 6.96 1.28 9.59
C SER A 40 6.08 2.17 10.45
N THR A 41 5.72 3.34 9.94
CA THR A 41 4.74 4.26 10.55
C THR A 41 3.48 4.35 9.68
N PHE A 42 2.32 4.35 10.31
CA PHE A 42 1.02 4.58 9.66
C PHE A 42 0.48 5.97 9.98
N ILE A 43 0.06 6.70 8.93
CA ILE A 43 -0.57 8.01 9.04
C ILE A 43 -1.88 7.97 8.26
N GLU A 44 -3.02 8.26 8.90
CA GLU A 44 -4.28 8.47 8.20
C GLU A 44 -4.31 9.90 7.63
N HIS A 45 -4.54 10.05 6.33
CA HIS A 45 -4.54 11.36 5.66
C HIS A 45 -5.56 12.33 6.29
N ASP A 46 -6.72 11.84 6.75
CA ASP A 46 -7.83 12.68 7.21
C ASP A 46 -7.66 13.26 8.62
N LYS A 47 -6.62 12.83 9.36
CA LYS A 47 -6.35 13.29 10.73
C LYS A 47 -5.15 14.21 10.77
N ASN A 48 -5.43 15.52 10.68
CA ASN A 48 -4.56 16.63 11.08
C ASN A 48 -3.07 16.47 10.72
N LEU A 49 -2.71 16.79 9.47
CA LEU A 49 -1.36 17.22 9.01
C LEU A 49 -0.22 16.86 9.99
N ILE A 50 -0.02 15.56 10.23
CA ILE A 50 1.01 15.10 11.15
C ILE A 50 2.31 15.25 10.39
N ASP A 51 3.18 16.16 10.82
CA ASP A 51 4.45 16.44 10.17
C ASP A 51 5.23 15.14 9.98
N VAL A 52 5.29 14.63 8.74
CA VAL A 52 5.97 13.38 8.39
C VAL A 52 7.44 13.42 8.83
N LYS A 53 8.01 14.63 8.98
CA LYS A 53 9.38 14.85 9.48
C LYS A 53 9.59 14.44 10.94
N THR A 54 8.51 14.27 11.71
CA THR A 54 8.58 13.80 13.11
C THR A 54 8.67 12.28 13.24
N HIS A 55 8.59 11.55 12.13
CA HIS A 55 8.60 10.09 12.11
C HIS A 55 9.96 9.57 11.63
N HIS A 56 10.64 8.82 12.50
CA HIS A 56 11.95 8.24 12.24
C HIS A 56 11.85 6.73 11.94
N SER A 57 11.01 6.36 10.98
CA SER A 57 10.87 4.98 10.49
C SER A 57 11.43 4.83 9.08
N GLN A 58 11.77 3.61 8.68
CA GLN A 58 12.27 3.35 7.33
C GLN A 58 11.18 3.55 6.27
N CYS A 59 9.93 3.23 6.62
CA CYS A 59 8.78 3.36 5.73
C CYS A 59 7.62 4.11 6.39
N VAL A 60 7.10 5.12 5.70
CA VAL A 60 5.86 5.82 6.09
C VAL A 60 4.75 5.43 5.13
N TRP A 61 3.66 4.92 5.68
CA TRP A 61 2.45 4.55 4.95
C TRP A 61 1.37 5.58 5.21
N ILE A 62 0.96 6.29 4.16
CA ILE A 62 -0.11 7.28 4.23
C ILE A 62 -1.38 6.62 3.75
N HIS A 63 -2.38 6.48 4.61
CA HIS A 63 -3.64 5.83 4.27
C HIS A 63 -4.68 6.82 3.76
N THR A 64 -5.35 6.45 2.67
CA THR A 64 -6.61 7.04 2.22
C THR A 64 -7.55 5.95 1.71
N GLU A 65 -8.85 6.17 1.85
CA GLU A 65 -9.86 5.22 1.36
C GLU A 65 -10.07 5.28 -0.15
N VAL A 66 -9.89 6.46 -0.75
CA VAL A 66 -10.16 6.71 -2.16
C VAL A 66 -9.09 7.64 -2.71
N LEU A 67 -8.62 7.33 -3.93
CA LEU A 67 -7.71 8.23 -4.63
C LEU A 67 -8.50 9.21 -5.51
N THR A 68 -8.40 10.50 -5.19
CA THR A 68 -8.94 11.59 -6.02
C THR A 68 -7.84 12.59 -6.38
N HIS A 69 -8.04 13.42 -7.42
CA HIS A 69 -7.08 14.48 -7.78
C HIS A 69 -6.76 15.43 -6.60
N PRO A 70 -7.74 15.91 -5.82
CA PRO A 70 -7.44 16.75 -4.66
C PRO A 70 -6.60 16.02 -3.59
N ILE A 71 -6.91 14.74 -3.32
CA ILE A 71 -6.21 13.95 -2.31
C ILE A 71 -4.74 13.77 -2.68
N ILE A 72 -4.45 13.27 -3.88
CA ILE A 72 -3.06 13.04 -4.29
C ILE A 72 -2.27 14.35 -4.38
N SER A 73 -2.90 15.44 -4.82
CA SER A 73 -2.26 16.76 -4.82
C SER A 73 -1.91 17.21 -3.40
N SER A 74 -2.86 17.09 -2.46
CA SER A 74 -2.63 17.42 -1.05
C SER A 74 -1.53 16.55 -0.42
N VAL A 75 -1.51 15.24 -0.71
CA VAL A 75 -0.44 14.34 -0.25
C VAL A 75 0.92 14.77 -0.81
N MET A 76 1.00 15.10 -2.10
CA MET A 76 2.26 15.52 -2.73
C MET A 76 2.75 16.88 -2.24
N GLU A 77 1.85 17.81 -1.93
CA GLU A 77 2.21 19.09 -1.30
C GLU A 77 2.78 18.86 0.11
N PHE A 78 2.20 17.93 0.86
CA PHE A 78 2.64 17.61 2.21
C PHE A 78 3.89 16.71 2.24
N ILE A 79 4.02 15.86 1.23
CA ILE A 79 5.08 14.86 1.08
C ILE A 79 5.64 14.94 -0.35
N PRO A 80 6.50 15.94 -0.62
CA PRO A 80 7.06 16.14 -1.97
C PRO A 80 7.89 14.94 -2.45
N GLU A 81 8.41 14.14 -1.53
CA GLU A 81 9.21 12.94 -1.79
C GLU A 81 8.37 11.65 -1.74
N LEU A 82 7.11 11.71 -2.17
CA LEU A 82 6.26 10.53 -2.25
C LEU A 82 6.88 9.51 -3.20
N SER A 83 7.26 8.35 -2.67
CA SER A 83 7.97 7.29 -3.40
C SER A 83 7.04 6.51 -4.31
N GLY A 84 5.74 6.45 -3.99
CA GLY A 84 4.74 5.87 -4.86
C GLY A 84 3.39 5.56 -4.20
N VAL A 85 2.53 4.87 -4.94
CA VAL A 85 1.19 4.44 -4.52
C VAL A 85 1.10 2.91 -4.52
N LEU A 86 0.60 2.35 -3.42
CA LEU A 86 0.25 0.94 -3.28
C LEU A 86 -1.28 0.82 -3.16
N PHE A 87 -1.90 0.09 -4.09
CA PHE A 87 -3.34 -0.10 -4.11
C PHE A 87 -3.76 -1.40 -3.43
N PHE A 88 -4.86 -1.35 -2.68
CA PHE A 88 -5.60 -2.52 -2.22
C PHE A 88 -7.01 -2.44 -2.78
N PHE A 89 -7.30 -3.30 -3.75
CA PHE A 89 -8.61 -3.34 -4.38
C PHE A 89 -9.48 -4.39 -3.71
N ASP A 90 -10.62 -3.95 -3.18
CA ASP A 90 -11.69 -4.85 -2.72
C ASP A 90 -12.34 -5.52 -3.93
N GLN A 91 -12.68 -6.81 -3.83
CA GLN A 91 -13.48 -7.57 -4.79
C GLN A 91 -14.77 -6.85 -5.26
N ARG A 92 -15.33 -5.95 -4.45
CA ARG A 92 -16.55 -5.19 -4.80
C ARG A 92 -16.27 -4.04 -5.75
N MET A 93 -15.01 -3.66 -5.95
CA MET A 93 -14.65 -2.59 -6.87
C MET A 93 -14.78 -3.06 -8.32
N SER A 94 -15.53 -2.30 -9.10
CA SER A 94 -15.60 -2.53 -10.54
C SER A 94 -14.25 -2.25 -11.19
N ARG A 95 -14.00 -2.94 -12.32
CA ARG A 95 -12.82 -2.67 -13.17
C ARG A 95 -12.68 -1.19 -13.54
N LEU A 96 -13.80 -0.49 -13.75
CA LEU A 96 -13.79 0.93 -14.07
C LEU A 96 -13.31 1.79 -12.90
N GLU A 97 -13.72 1.47 -11.66
CA GLU A 97 -13.24 2.17 -10.46
C GLU A 97 -11.75 1.97 -10.25
N ILE A 98 -11.27 0.72 -10.39
CA ILE A 98 -9.84 0.39 -10.29
C ILE A 98 -9.03 1.17 -11.32
N LEU A 99 -9.46 1.19 -12.58
CA LEU A 99 -8.78 1.92 -13.65
C LEU A 99 -8.79 3.43 -13.42
N LYS A 100 -9.85 3.99 -12.81
CA LYS A 100 -9.90 5.42 -12.46
C LYS A 100 -8.84 5.78 -11.44
N GLU A 101 -8.69 4.99 -10.37
CA GLU A 101 -7.65 5.24 -9.36
C GLU A 101 -6.24 5.12 -9.95
N ILE A 102 -5.99 4.09 -10.76
CA ILE A 102 -4.71 3.94 -11.49
C ILE A 102 -4.44 5.15 -12.39
N ALA A 103 -5.45 5.63 -13.12
CA ALA A 103 -5.30 6.78 -14.00
C ALA A 103 -4.95 8.05 -13.21
N ILE A 104 -5.57 8.27 -12.05
CA ILE A 104 -5.28 9.42 -11.19
C ILE A 104 -3.82 9.41 -10.73
N ALA A 105 -3.30 8.28 -10.23
CA ALA A 105 -1.89 8.18 -9.85
C ALA A 105 -0.94 8.53 -11.01
N ARG A 106 -1.26 8.03 -12.22
CA ARG A 106 -0.48 8.30 -13.44
C ARG A 106 -0.49 9.75 -13.87
N THR A 107 -1.64 10.42 -13.80
CA THR A 107 -1.74 11.84 -14.18
C THR A 107 -0.90 12.75 -13.31
N HIS A 108 -0.53 12.31 -12.10
CA HIS A 108 0.36 13.05 -11.20
C HIS A 108 1.80 12.53 -11.22
N TYR A 109 2.14 11.67 -12.18
CA TYR A 109 3.48 11.10 -12.36
C TYR A 109 4.03 10.38 -11.12
N VAL A 110 3.14 9.83 -10.29
CA VAL A 110 3.54 9.06 -9.11
C VAL A 110 3.71 7.60 -9.50
N ALA A 111 4.80 6.97 -9.06
CA ALA A 111 5.06 5.57 -9.30
C ALA A 111 3.97 4.69 -8.67
N ILE A 112 3.44 3.71 -9.41
CA ILE A 112 2.55 2.69 -8.87
C ILE A 112 3.43 1.51 -8.48
N VAL A 113 3.66 1.36 -7.18
CA VAL A 113 4.62 0.39 -6.66
C VAL A 113 4.03 -1.02 -6.60
N GLY A 114 2.70 -1.11 -6.59
CA GLY A 114 2.00 -2.36 -6.84
C GLY A 114 0.51 -2.28 -6.57
N ALA A 115 -0.16 -3.41 -6.76
CA ALA A 115 -1.54 -3.62 -6.37
C ALA A 115 -1.72 -4.99 -5.71
N ILE A 116 -2.54 -5.00 -4.66
CA ILE A 116 -2.98 -6.19 -3.93
C ILE A 116 -4.50 -6.28 -4.08
N PHE A 117 -5.01 -7.46 -4.41
CA PHE A 117 -6.44 -7.71 -4.57
C PHE A 117 -6.97 -8.47 -3.36
N LEU A 118 -7.94 -7.90 -2.68
CA LEU A 118 -8.60 -8.49 -1.53
C LEU A 118 -9.77 -9.33 -2.03
N ILE A 119 -9.60 -10.65 -2.07
CA ILE A 119 -10.55 -11.59 -2.66
C ILE A 119 -11.15 -12.54 -1.61
N ASP A 120 -12.40 -12.96 -1.81
CA ASP A 120 -13.05 -13.92 -0.90
C ASP A 120 -12.85 -15.38 -1.34
N SER A 121 -12.48 -15.63 -2.60
CA SER A 121 -12.31 -16.98 -3.15
C SER A 121 -11.05 -17.11 -4.00
N PRO A 122 -10.31 -18.25 -3.92
CA PRO A 122 -9.17 -18.52 -4.80
C PRO A 122 -9.47 -18.38 -6.30
N ASN A 123 -10.73 -18.56 -6.71
CA ASN A 123 -11.16 -18.48 -8.10
C ASN A 123 -11.12 -17.05 -8.67
N ASP A 124 -11.06 -16.02 -7.81
CA ASP A 124 -11.05 -14.62 -8.23
C ASP A 124 -9.62 -14.07 -8.42
N LYS A 125 -8.60 -14.88 -8.14
CA LYS A 125 -7.17 -14.50 -8.21
C LYS A 125 -6.75 -14.00 -9.58
N ASP A 126 -7.35 -14.51 -10.66
CA ASP A 126 -6.96 -14.19 -12.03
C ASP A 126 -7.47 -12.81 -12.50
N ILE A 127 -8.48 -12.25 -11.84
CA ILE A 127 -9.02 -10.93 -12.18
C ILE A 127 -7.98 -9.84 -11.95
N GLY A 128 -7.27 -9.90 -10.82
CA GLY A 128 -6.23 -8.92 -10.49
C GLY A 128 -5.04 -8.99 -11.44
N VAL A 129 -4.69 -10.20 -11.89
CA VAL A 129 -3.60 -10.42 -12.85
C VAL A 129 -3.90 -9.75 -14.21
N ASP A 130 -5.11 -9.93 -14.76
CA ASP A 130 -5.49 -9.30 -16.05
C ASP A 130 -5.46 -7.77 -15.96
N ILE A 131 -5.99 -7.20 -14.88
CA ILE A 131 -6.00 -5.75 -14.66
C ILE A 131 -4.59 -5.20 -14.57
N CYS A 132 -3.73 -5.80 -13.74
CA CYS A 132 -2.36 -5.33 -13.58
C CYS A 132 -1.55 -5.46 -14.86
N ARG A 133 -1.67 -6.59 -15.57
CA ARG A 133 -1.00 -6.81 -16.85
C ARG A 133 -1.39 -5.78 -17.90
N ARG A 134 -2.69 -5.52 -18.07
CA ARG A 134 -3.18 -4.55 -19.07
C ARG A 134 -2.89 -3.12 -18.68
N SER A 135 -2.89 -2.84 -17.39
CA SER A 135 -2.54 -1.52 -16.89
C SER A 135 -1.04 -1.29 -16.98
N GLY A 136 -0.21 -2.34 -16.89
CA GLY A 136 1.25 -2.21 -16.80
C GLY A 136 1.68 -1.76 -15.40
N ILE A 137 1.06 -2.34 -14.37
CA ILE A 137 1.45 -2.12 -12.97
C ILE A 137 1.90 -3.44 -12.35
N PRO A 138 2.81 -3.41 -11.35
CA PRO A 138 3.20 -4.62 -10.64
C PRO A 138 2.00 -5.24 -9.92
N TYR A 139 1.66 -6.48 -10.28
CA TYR A 139 0.76 -7.29 -9.49
C TYR A 139 1.55 -7.93 -8.35
N LEU A 140 1.21 -7.60 -7.12
CA LEU A 140 1.92 -8.16 -5.97
C LEU A 140 1.25 -9.47 -5.54
N PHE A 141 -0.06 -9.46 -5.30
CA PHE A 141 -0.77 -10.65 -4.81
C PHE A 141 -2.30 -10.50 -4.79
N SER A 142 -3.01 -11.61 -4.57
CA SER A 142 -4.39 -11.59 -4.11
C SER A 142 -4.50 -12.17 -2.69
N ALA A 143 -4.85 -11.35 -1.70
CA ALA A 143 -5.01 -11.79 -0.33
C ALA A 143 -6.41 -12.36 -0.11
N ILE A 144 -6.49 -13.60 0.41
CA ILE A 144 -7.75 -14.32 0.60
C ILE A 144 -8.26 -14.12 2.02
N LYS A 145 -9.54 -13.78 2.16
CA LYS A 145 -10.20 -13.66 3.45
C LYS A 145 -10.38 -15.04 4.09
N LYS A 146 -9.97 -15.21 5.36
CA LYS A 146 -10.23 -16.47 6.10
C LYS A 146 -11.74 -16.64 6.38
N GLU A 147 -12.21 -17.89 6.25
CA GLU A 147 -13.60 -18.30 6.51
C GLU A 147 -14.11 -17.93 7.92
N GLU A 148 -13.21 -17.79 8.91
CA GLU A 148 -13.56 -17.43 10.30
C GLU A 148 -13.39 -15.93 10.64
N GLY A 149 -13.24 -15.07 9.63
CA GLY A 149 -13.48 -13.63 9.79
C GLY A 149 -12.26 -12.72 9.86
N LYS A 150 -12.47 -11.54 9.24
CA LYS A 150 -11.78 -10.24 9.34
C LYS A 150 -10.30 -10.13 8.95
N ALA A 151 -9.55 -11.21 8.78
CA ALA A 151 -8.13 -11.12 8.42
C ALA A 151 -7.83 -11.68 7.03
N TYR A 152 -7.14 -10.88 6.23
CA TYR A 152 -6.55 -11.30 4.97
C TYR A 152 -5.21 -11.99 5.22
N VAL A 153 -4.98 -13.13 4.58
CA VAL A 153 -3.70 -13.84 4.66
C VAL A 153 -2.82 -13.42 3.49
N PHE A 154 -1.66 -12.87 3.82
CA PHE A 154 -0.61 -12.56 2.87
C PHE A 154 0.42 -13.69 2.86
N ASN A 155 0.83 -14.15 1.68
CA ASN A 155 1.84 -15.20 1.58
C ASN A 155 3.26 -14.61 1.76
N GLU A 156 4.24 -15.48 2.01
CA GLU A 156 5.65 -15.08 2.20
C GLU A 156 6.23 -14.35 0.98
N GLU A 157 5.78 -14.69 -0.23
CA GLU A 157 6.17 -14.01 -1.47
C GLU A 157 5.78 -12.53 -1.47
N THR A 158 4.55 -12.20 -1.04
CA THR A 158 4.09 -10.82 -0.90
C THR A 158 4.95 -10.04 0.08
N ILE A 159 5.25 -10.65 1.24
CA ILE A 159 6.09 -10.04 2.27
C ILE A 159 7.50 -9.81 1.71
N SER A 160 8.07 -10.80 1.04
CA SER A 160 9.41 -10.70 0.45
C SER A 160 9.50 -9.59 -0.61
N ILE A 161 8.50 -9.47 -1.49
CA ILE A 161 8.47 -8.40 -2.50
C ILE A 161 8.39 -7.02 -1.84
N LEU A 162 7.49 -6.85 -0.87
CA LEU A 162 7.36 -5.57 -0.14
C LEU A 162 8.62 -5.23 0.66
N THR A 163 9.26 -6.22 1.28
CA THR A 163 10.53 -6.06 1.99
C THR A 163 11.63 -5.58 1.05
N ASN A 164 11.76 -6.20 -0.14
CA ASN A 164 12.75 -5.80 -1.14
C ASN A 164 12.45 -4.44 -1.79
N MET A 165 11.23 -3.94 -1.69
CA MET A 165 10.89 -2.59 -2.16
C MET A 165 11.31 -1.50 -1.17
N VAL A 166 11.52 -1.85 0.11
CA VAL A 166 11.81 -0.89 1.19
C VAL A 166 13.29 -0.88 1.61
N ILE A 167 14.00 -2.00 1.40
CA ILE A 167 15.44 -2.17 1.66
C ILE A 167 16.28 -1.70 0.46
#